data_AF-A0A821C1W2-F1
#
_entry.id   AF-A0A821C1W2-F1
#
_cell.length_a   1.000
_cell.length_b   1.000
_cell.length_c   1.000
_cell.angle_alpha   90.00
_cell.angle_beta   90.00
_cell.angle_gamma   90.00
#
_symmetry.space_group_name_H-M   'P 1'
#
loop_
_entity.id
_entity.type
_entity.pdbx_description
1 polymer ?
#
loop_
_entity_poly.entity_id
_entity_poly.type
_entity_poly.pdbx_seq_one_letter_code
_entity_poly.pdbx_strand_id
1 'polypeptide(L)'
;VQLDFTDGALRSIAKKAVQRKTGARGLRSILERILLQSMFDIPESDIVGVRVDEEAVKSNKNPEYIRSRPITSSDDIHENATKPNEKSPKENNDNKIYLPTG
;
A
#
# COMPACT_ATOMS: atom_id res chain seq x y z
N VAL A 1 -11.02 -16.79 7.64
CA VAL A 1 -10.23 -16.02 6.66
C VAL A 1 -10.07 -16.86 5.41
N GLN A 2 -10.47 -16.35 4.24
CA GLN A 2 -10.27 -16.97 2.93
C GLN A 2 -8.95 -16.47 2.31
N LEU A 3 -8.28 -17.30 1.53
CA LEU A 3 -7.07 -16.94 0.80
C LEU A 3 -7.19 -17.37 -0.65
N ASP A 4 -7.31 -16.38 -1.55
CA ASP A 4 -7.44 -16.59 -2.98
C ASP A 4 -6.15 -16.16 -3.71
N PHE A 5 -5.83 -16.85 -4.80
CA PHE A 5 -4.75 -16.49 -5.71
C PHE A 5 -5.31 -16.29 -7.11
N THR A 6 -4.89 -15.25 -7.80
CA THR A 6 -5.15 -15.16 -9.24
C THR A 6 -4.23 -16.11 -9.99
N ASP A 7 -4.71 -16.55 -11.14
CA ASP A 7 -3.98 -17.34 -12.13
C ASP A 7 -2.59 -16.74 -12.50
N GLY A 8 -2.52 -15.40 -12.59
CA GLY A 8 -1.29 -14.65 -12.81
C GLY A 8 -0.32 -14.70 -11.62
N ALA A 9 -0.86 -14.64 -10.39
CA ALA A 9 -0.09 -14.83 -9.17
C ALA A 9 0.59 -16.21 -9.15
N LEU A 10 -0.18 -17.28 -9.39
CA LEU A 10 0.32 -18.65 -9.42
C LEU A 10 1.45 -18.83 -10.46
N ARG A 11 1.24 -18.33 -11.68
CA ARG A 11 2.26 -18.36 -12.75
C ARG A 11 3.51 -17.56 -12.39
N SER A 12 3.38 -16.41 -11.74
CA SER A 12 4.53 -15.61 -11.30
C SER A 12 5.28 -16.21 -10.12
N ILE A 13 4.59 -16.85 -9.16
CA ILE A 13 5.21 -17.58 -8.03
C ILE A 13 6.05 -18.73 -8.57
N ALA A 14 5.50 -19.52 -9.50
CA ALA A 14 6.23 -20.61 -10.15
C ALA A 14 7.48 -20.11 -10.89
N LYS A 15 7.37 -19.04 -11.69
CA LYS A 15 8.52 -18.41 -12.36
C LYS A 15 9.59 -17.95 -11.36
N LYS A 16 9.22 -17.27 -10.26
CA LYS A 16 10.17 -16.83 -9.21
C LYS A 16 10.88 -18.01 -8.53
N ALA A 17 10.19 -19.14 -8.32
CA ALA A 17 10.79 -20.35 -7.72
C ALA A 17 11.81 -21.02 -8.66
N VAL A 18 11.50 -21.10 -9.96
CA VAL A 18 12.42 -21.62 -10.98
C VAL A 18 13.65 -20.72 -11.12
N GLN A 19 13.47 -19.40 -11.23
CA GLN A 19 14.56 -18.43 -11.31
C GLN A 19 15.53 -18.51 -10.12
N ARG A 20 14.99 -18.75 -8.91
CA ARG A 20 15.79 -18.90 -7.68
C ARG A 20 16.48 -20.26 -7.55
N LYS A 21 16.35 -21.18 -8.53
CA LYS A 21 16.93 -22.54 -8.53
C LYS A 21 16.59 -23.37 -7.28
N THR A 22 15.52 -23.03 -6.57
CA THR A 22 15.10 -23.67 -5.30
C THR A 22 13.99 -24.72 -5.49
N GLY A 23 13.43 -24.81 -6.71
CA GLY A 23 12.37 -25.77 -7.04
C GLY A 23 11.14 -25.63 -6.13
N ALA A 24 10.47 -26.75 -5.84
CA ALA A 24 9.28 -26.76 -4.98
C ALA A 24 9.53 -26.19 -3.58
N ARG A 25 10.73 -26.37 -3.00
CA ARG A 25 11.10 -25.80 -1.69
C ARG A 25 11.11 -24.27 -1.70
N GLY A 26 11.38 -23.66 -2.86
CA GLY A 26 11.36 -22.21 -3.06
C GLY A 26 9.98 -21.59 -2.87
N LEU A 27 8.90 -22.31 -3.21
CA LEU A 27 7.52 -21.81 -3.19
C LEU A 27 7.11 -21.33 -1.80
N ARG A 28 7.42 -22.10 -0.75
CA ARG A 28 7.14 -21.70 0.64
C ARG A 28 7.79 -20.35 0.97
N SER A 29 9.09 -20.18 0.67
CA SER A 29 9.83 -18.94 0.96
C SER A 29 9.39 -17.70 0.13
N ILE A 30 8.58 -17.92 -0.91
CA ILE A 30 7.97 -16.87 -1.72
C ILE A 30 6.61 -16.50 -1.11
N LEU A 31 5.76 -17.49 -0.85
CA LEU A 31 4.45 -17.31 -0.20
C LEU A 31 4.58 -16.67 1.17
N GLU A 32 5.50 -17.16 2.01
CA GLU A 32 5.80 -16.64 3.35
C GLU A 32 6.19 -15.16 3.31
N ARG A 33 6.92 -14.71 2.28
CA ARG A 33 7.26 -13.28 2.07
C ARG A 33 6.10 -12.43 1.58
N ILE A 34 5.22 -12.96 0.73
CA ILE A 34 4.05 -12.23 0.21
C ILE A 34 3.00 -12.06 1.32
N LEU A 35 2.84 -13.09 2.16
CA LEU A 35 1.78 -13.14 3.17
C LEU A 35 2.22 -12.66 4.56
N LEU A 36 3.52 -12.40 4.79
CA LEU A 36 4.05 -12.03 6.12
C LEU A 36 3.28 -10.86 6.74
N GLN A 37 3.12 -9.76 6.00
CA GLN A 37 2.41 -8.59 6.50
C GLN A 37 0.94 -8.91 6.79
N SER A 38 0.28 -9.67 5.90
CA SER A 38 -1.11 -10.10 6.10
C SER A 38 -1.29 -11.00 7.32
N MET A 39 -0.29 -11.84 7.68
CA MET A 39 -0.32 -12.63 8.92
C MET A 39 -0.31 -11.75 10.19
N PHE A 40 0.22 -10.52 10.12
CA PHE A 40 0.19 -9.55 11.22
C PHE A 40 -1.02 -8.61 11.17
N ASP A 41 -1.50 -8.24 9.97
CA ASP A 41 -2.63 -7.31 9.79
C ASP A 41 -4.00 -7.97 10.07
N ILE A 42 -4.11 -9.29 9.94
CA ILE A 42 -5.37 -10.04 10.04
C ILE A 42 -5.85 -10.26 11.49
N PRO A 43 -5.01 -10.66 12.47
CA PRO A 43 -5.42 -10.78 13.86
C PRO A 43 -6.13 -9.53 14.36
N GLU A 44 -7.24 -9.72 15.09
CA GLU A 44 -8.05 -8.63 15.69
C GLU A 44 -8.66 -7.61 14.69
N SER A 45 -8.56 -7.86 13.38
CA SER A 45 -9.15 -7.03 12.32
C SER A 45 -10.52 -7.53 11.82
N ASP A 46 -11.19 -6.74 10.97
CA ASP A 46 -12.40 -7.15 10.24
C ASP A 46 -12.12 -7.77 8.84
N ILE A 47 -10.86 -8.14 8.58
CA ILE A 47 -10.44 -8.79 7.33
C ILE A 47 -10.90 -10.26 7.34
N VAL A 48 -11.77 -10.60 6.39
CA VAL A 48 -12.28 -11.97 6.19
C VAL A 48 -11.62 -12.70 5.03
N GLY A 49 -10.90 -12.01 4.15
CA GLY A 49 -10.19 -12.64 3.05
C GLY A 49 -8.98 -11.87 2.56
N VAL A 50 -8.09 -12.58 1.88
CA VAL A 50 -6.89 -12.04 1.24
C VAL A 50 -6.85 -12.54 -0.20
N ARG A 51 -6.67 -11.65 -1.17
CA ARG A 51 -6.45 -12.00 -2.58
C ARG A 51 -5.05 -11.60 -3.02
N VAL A 52 -4.28 -12.59 -3.46
CA VAL A 52 -2.94 -12.39 -4.02
C VAL A 52 -3.04 -12.33 -5.54
N ASP A 53 -2.65 -11.21 -6.14
CA ASP A 53 -2.60 -11.01 -7.59
C ASP A 53 -1.16 -11.11 -8.14
N GLU A 54 -1.01 -10.89 -9.44
CA GLU A 54 0.30 -10.98 -10.09
C GLU A 54 1.27 -9.87 -9.65
N GLU A 55 0.75 -8.70 -9.31
CA GLU A 55 1.56 -7.56 -8.85
C GLU A 55 2.08 -7.75 -7.43
N ALA A 56 1.24 -8.20 -6.49
CA ALA A 56 1.68 -8.60 -5.15
C ALA A 56 2.87 -9.58 -5.21
N VAL A 57 2.87 -10.49 -6.18
CA VAL A 57 4.01 -11.41 -6.43
C VAL A 57 5.20 -10.71 -7.07
N LYS A 58 5.02 -9.81 -8.05
CA LYS A 58 6.12 -9.14 -8.78
C LYS A 58 6.77 -8.03 -7.97
N SER A 59 6.00 -6.98 -7.71
CA SER A 59 6.39 -5.72 -7.07
C SER A 59 6.41 -5.81 -5.53
N ASN A 60 6.08 -6.98 -4.97
CA ASN A 60 6.16 -7.28 -3.53
C ASN A 60 5.28 -6.34 -2.67
N LYS A 61 4.22 -5.83 -3.28
CA LYS A 61 3.13 -5.07 -2.66
C LYS A 61 2.29 -5.98 -1.76
N ASN A 62 1.69 -5.43 -0.71
CA ASN A 62 0.71 -6.14 0.09
C ASN A 62 -0.47 -6.65 -0.78
N PRO A 63 -0.95 -7.89 -0.55
CA PRO A 63 -2.18 -8.41 -1.16
C PRO A 63 -3.43 -7.55 -0.92
N GLU A 64 -4.49 -7.79 -1.70
CA GLU A 64 -5.80 -7.17 -1.50
C GLU A 64 -6.51 -7.78 -0.28
N TYR A 65 -7.13 -6.95 0.57
CA TYR A 65 -7.89 -7.39 1.73
C TYR A 65 -9.41 -7.25 1.51
N ILE A 66 -10.13 -8.33 1.79
CA ILE A 66 -11.59 -8.43 1.74
C ILE A 66 -12.11 -8.32 3.18
N ARG A 67 -12.99 -7.35 3.46
CA ARG A 67 -13.53 -7.08 4.80
C ARG A 67 -14.99 -7.51 4.93
N SER A 68 -15.42 -7.90 6.13
CA SER A 68 -16.78 -8.40 6.40
C SER A 68 -17.87 -7.34 6.28
N ARG A 69 -17.57 -6.12 6.69
CA ARG A 69 -18.44 -4.96 6.51
C ARG A 69 -18.11 -4.33 5.16
N PRO A 70 -19.07 -4.21 4.22
CA PRO A 70 -18.87 -3.36 3.05
C PRO A 70 -18.66 -1.92 3.54
N ILE A 71 -17.69 -1.22 2.98
CA ILE A 71 -17.40 0.18 3.33
C ILE A 71 -18.49 1.05 2.67
N THR A 72 -19.66 1.12 3.31
CA THR A 72 -20.77 1.98 2.88
C THR A 72 -20.83 3.23 3.74
N SER A 73 -20.14 4.26 3.27
CA SER A 73 -20.42 5.69 3.50
C SER A 73 -20.16 6.31 4.90
N SER A 74 -19.36 7.39 4.84
CA SER A 74 -19.58 8.69 5.51
C SER A 74 -19.31 8.95 7.01
N ASP A 75 -18.83 8.01 7.83
CA ASP A 75 -18.54 8.32 9.25
C ASP A 75 -17.04 8.48 9.63
N ASP A 76 -16.09 7.98 8.83
CA ASP A 76 -14.64 8.02 9.16
C ASP A 76 -13.92 9.32 8.71
N ILE A 77 -14.43 10.49 9.11
CA ILE A 77 -13.66 11.75 9.12
C ILE A 77 -13.07 12.00 10.51
N HIS A 78 -12.06 11.22 10.88
CA HIS A 78 -11.21 11.58 12.01
C HIS A 78 -10.15 12.61 11.61
N GLU A 79 -10.57 13.87 11.75
CA GLU A 79 -9.73 15.05 11.85
C GLU A 79 -8.58 14.86 12.87
N ASN A 80 -7.33 14.81 12.38
CA ASN A 80 -6.13 15.00 13.20
C ASN A 80 -5.62 16.44 13.06
N ALA A 81 -6.44 17.37 13.55
CA ALA A 81 -6.06 18.73 13.88
C ALA A 81 -5.49 18.77 15.31
N THR A 82 -4.49 19.58 15.65
CA THR A 82 -3.81 20.70 14.94
C THR A 82 -2.53 21.00 15.76
N LYS A 83 -1.92 22.19 15.60
CA LYS A 83 -1.01 22.87 16.56
C LYS A 83 0.42 22.24 16.71
N PRO A 84 1.50 23.06 16.80
CA PRO A 84 1.69 24.38 16.21
C PRO A 84 3.10 24.58 15.57
N ASN A 85 3.39 25.84 15.22
CA ASN A 85 4.63 26.38 14.62
C ASN A 85 4.75 26.13 13.09
N GLU A 86 5.13 27.09 12.24
CA GLU A 86 5.78 28.39 12.48
C GLU A 86 5.26 29.45 11.48
N LYS A 87 5.19 30.73 11.86
CA LYS A 87 4.77 31.80 10.94
C LYS A 87 5.95 32.30 10.11
N SER A 88 5.90 32.07 8.80
CA SER A 88 6.63 32.87 7.80
C SER A 88 5.63 33.63 6.91
N PRO A 89 5.73 34.96 6.74
CA PRO A 89 4.73 35.73 6.00
C PRO A 89 4.67 35.39 4.51
N LYS A 90 3.48 35.55 3.91
CA LYS A 90 3.27 35.38 2.47
C LYS A 90 3.85 36.57 1.70
N GLU A 91 4.62 36.26 0.66
CA GLU A 91 5.14 37.22 -0.31
C GLU A 91 4.12 37.41 -1.44
N ASN A 92 3.40 38.54 -1.46
CA ASN A 92 2.50 38.87 -2.56
C ASN A 92 2.41 40.39 -2.81
N ASN A 93 3.12 40.83 -3.85
CA ASN A 93 2.88 42.00 -4.71
C ASN A 93 2.51 43.36 -4.09
N ASP A 94 3.38 44.34 -4.34
CA ASP A 94 2.94 45.65 -4.82
C ASP A 94 3.87 46.17 -5.93
N ASN A 95 3.27 46.58 -7.05
CA ASN A 95 3.97 47.01 -8.26
C ASN A 95 4.09 48.54 -8.28
N LYS A 96 5.30 49.10 -8.16
CA LYS A 96 5.51 50.54 -8.36
C LYS A 96 6.84 50.87 -9.05
N ILE A 97 6.69 51.38 -10.27
CA ILE A 97 7.73 51.92 -11.14
C ILE A 97 8.26 53.25 -10.58
N TYR A 98 9.59 53.46 -10.59
CA TYR A 98 10.22 54.73 -10.98
C TYR A 98 11.72 54.53 -11.34
N LEU A 99 12.11 55.08 -12.49
CA LEU A 99 13.48 55.31 -12.99
C LEU A 99 13.80 56.82 -12.81
N PRO A 100 14.99 57.37 -13.16
CA PRO A 100 16.35 56.84 -13.31
C PRO A 100 17.40 57.73 -12.55
N THR A 101 18.66 57.73 -13.02
CA THR A 101 19.75 58.72 -12.85
C THR A 101 20.69 58.60 -11.65
N GLY A 102 21.98 58.73 -11.95
CA GLY A 102 23.13 58.50 -11.07
C GLY A 102 24.30 57.96 -11.88
#